data_AF-A0A3A8WTK0-F1
#
_entry.id   AF-A0A3A8WTK0-F1
#
_cell.length_a   1.000
_cell.length_b   1.000
_cell.length_c   1.000
_cell.angle_alpha   90.00
_cell.angle_beta   90.00
_cell.angle_gamma   90.00
#
_symmetry.space_group_name_H-M   'P 1'
#
loop_
_entity.id
_entity.type
_entity.pdbx_description
1 polymer ?
#
loop_
_entity_poly.entity_id
_entity_poly.type
_entity_poly.pdbx_seq_one_letter_code
_entity_poly.pdbx_strand_id
1 'polypeptide(L)' 'MPDTNLEITQKAMEDFKKIQEYMLLAKEENSVKTYAKLKKEYLYLKSFLNVAGVNLTDIDEIKE' A
#
# COMPACT_ATOMS: atom_id res chain seq x y z
N MET A 1 27.57 2.11 4.73
CA MET A 1 26.36 2.94 4.53
C MET A 1 25.18 2.01 4.73
N PRO A 2 24.13 2.41 5.47
CA PRO A 2 22.89 1.64 5.43
C PRO A 2 22.44 1.52 3.96
N ASP A 3 21.95 0.35 3.58
CA ASP A 3 21.54 0.09 2.21
C ASP A 3 20.30 0.94 1.89
N THR A 4 20.51 2.09 1.25
CA THR A 4 19.47 3.07 0.91
C THR A 4 18.27 2.44 0.20
N ASN A 5 18.49 1.36 -0.57
CA ASN A 5 17.43 0.60 -1.21
C ASN A 5 16.52 -0.13 -0.22
N LEU A 6 17.08 -0.66 0.88
CA LEU A 6 16.30 -1.29 1.95
C LEU A 6 15.47 -0.25 2.71
N GLU A 7 16.02 0.93 2.99
CA GLU A 7 15.27 2.02 3.65
C GLU A 7 14.10 2.51 2.79
N ILE A 8 14.32 2.69 1.47
CA ILE A 8 13.25 3.07 0.53
C ILE A 8 12.16 1.99 0.49
N THR A 9 12.55 0.71 0.43
CA THR A 9 11.60 -0.41 0.39
C THR A 9 10.81 -0.51 1.69
N GLN A 10 11.48 -0.35 2.84
CA GLN A 10 10.81 -0.34 4.14
C GLN A 10 9.76 0.76 4.23
N LYS A 11 10.12 1.98 3.82
CA LYS A 11 9.17 3.10 3.79
C LYS A 11 7.99 2.83 2.86
N ALA A 12 8.23 2.26 1.69
CA ALA A 12 7.16 1.88 0.77
C ALA A 12 6.22 0.81 1.36
N MET A 13 6.75 -0.13 2.16
CA MET A 13 5.94 -1.12 2.89
C MET A 13 5.09 -0.46 4.00
N GLU A 14 5.66 0.49 4.74
CA GLU A 14 4.93 1.27 5.77
C GLU A 14 3.79 2.08 5.14
N ASP A 15 4.07 2.78 4.03
CA ASP A 15 3.06 3.51 3.26
C ASP A 15 1.99 2.57 2.68
N PHE A 16 2.39 1.37 2.22
CA PHE A 16 1.47 0.36 1.71
C PHE A 16 0.53 -0.19 2.79
N LYS A 17 1.01 -0.37 4.02
CA LYS A 17 0.12 -0.72 5.14
C LYS A 17 -0.87 0.42 5.44
N LYS A 18 -0.36 1.64 5.55
CA LYS A 18 -1.17 2.82 5.91
C LYS A 18 -2.27 3.13 4.90
N ILE A 19 -1.99 2.99 3.59
CA ILE A 19 -3.01 3.25 2.57
C ILE A 19 -4.15 2.24 2.64
N GLN A 20 -3.87 0.98 2.98
CA GLN A 20 -4.89 -0.05 3.14
C GLN A 20 -5.80 0.24 4.34
N GLU A 21 -5.24 0.68 5.47
CA GLU A 21 -6.02 1.14 6.63
C GLU A 21 -6.99 2.28 6.23
N TYR A 22 -6.52 3.27 5.48
CA TYR A 22 -7.41 4.34 4.99
C TYR A 22 -8.45 3.86 3.99
N MET A 23 -8.11 2.88 3.15
CA MET A 23 -9.09 2.27 2.25
C MET A 23 -10.20 1.56 3.02
N LEU A 24 -9.87 0.83 4.10
CA LEU A 24 -10.85 0.19 4.97
C LEU A 24 -11.76 1.23 5.62
N LEU A 25 -11.20 2.30 6.20
CA LEU A 25 -11.97 3.38 6.81
C LEU A 25 -12.90 4.07 5.79
N ALA A 26 -12.38 4.41 4.60
CA ALA A 26 -13.19 5.02 3.55
C ALA A 26 -14.34 4.10 3.08
N LYS A 27 -14.14 2.78 3.13
CA LYS A 27 -15.18 1.79 2.83
C LYS A 27 -16.23 1.74 3.94
N GLU A 28 -15.82 1.74 5.20
CA GLU A 28 -16.72 1.79 6.37
C GLU A 28 -17.59 3.05 6.38
N GLU A 29 -17.00 4.20 6.04
CA GLU A 29 -17.70 5.49 5.95
C GLU A 29 -18.52 5.67 4.66
N ASN A 30 -18.57 4.67 3.77
CA ASN A 30 -19.19 4.75 2.44
C ASN A 30 -18.66 5.92 1.57
N SER A 31 -17.40 6.31 1.76
CA SER A 31 -16.74 7.41 1.08
C SER A 31 -16.17 6.97 -0.28
N VAL A 32 -17.06 6.68 -1.24
CA VAL A 32 -16.71 6.08 -2.55
C VAL A 32 -15.62 6.84 -3.31
N LYS A 33 -15.69 8.17 -3.35
CA LYS A 33 -14.68 9.00 -4.04
C LYS A 33 -13.32 8.93 -3.37
N THR A 34 -13.29 8.89 -2.04
CA THR A 34 -12.07 8.78 -1.24
C THR A 34 -11.44 7.41 -1.44
N TYR A 35 -12.24 6.35 -1.33
CA TYR A 35 -11.80 4.97 -1.60
C TYR A 35 -11.18 4.84 -3.00
N ALA A 36 -11.85 5.36 -4.02
CA ALA A 36 -11.36 5.32 -5.40
C ALA A 36 -10.03 6.06 -5.59
N LYS A 37 -9.79 7.14 -4.83
CA LYS A 37 -8.51 7.86 -4.84
C LYS A 37 -7.42 7.03 -4.15
N LEU A 38 -7.69 6.53 -2.94
CA LEU A 38 -6.74 5.72 -2.16
C LEU A 38 -6.37 4.43 -2.90
N LYS A 39 -7.32 3.80 -3.60
CA LYS A 39 -7.09 2.62 -4.44
C LYS A 39 -6.03 2.85 -5.51
N LYS A 40 -5.95 4.05 -6.10
CA LYS A 40 -4.90 4.37 -7.09
C LYS A 40 -3.51 4.39 -6.46
N GLU A 41 -3.38 4.97 -5.27
CA GLU A 41 -2.12 5.01 -4.52
C GLU A 41 -1.71 3.61 -4.04
N TYR A 42 -2.66 2.83 -3.54
CA TYR A 42 -2.47 1.41 -3.20
C TYR A 42 -1.93 0.60 -4.39
N LEU A 43 -2.54 0.71 -5.57
CA LEU A 43 -2.09 -0.03 -6.76
C LEU A 43 -0.68 0.40 -7.21
N TYR A 44 -0.37 1.69 -7.10
CA TYR A 44 0.97 2.20 -7.39
C TYR A 44 2.01 1.58 -6.45
N LEU A 45 1.78 1.63 -5.14
CA LEU A 45 2.69 1.05 -4.16
C LEU A 45 2.81 -0.48 -4.31
N LYS A 46 1.69 -1.17 -4.57
CA LYS A 46 1.67 -2.62 -4.88
C LYS A 46 2.57 -2.95 -6.07
N SER A 47 2.48 -2.17 -7.14
CA SER A 47 3.33 -2.38 -8.32
C SER A 47 4.82 -2.15 -8.02
N PHE A 48 5.13 -1.10 -7.26
CA PHE A 48 6.50 -0.80 -6.84
C PHE A 48 7.10 -1.92 -5.99
N LEU A 49 6.38 -2.37 -4.96
CA LEU A 49 6.84 -3.43 -4.05
C LEU A 49 7.04 -4.78 -4.77
N ASN A 50 6.17 -5.11 -5.73
CA ASN A 50 6.36 -6.29 -6.58
C ASN A 50 7.65 -6.20 -7.41
N VAL A 51 7.93 -5.04 -8.02
CA VAL A 51 9.18 -4.82 -8.77
C VAL A 51 10.40 -4.87 -7.84
N ALA A 52 10.25 -4.42 -6.60
CA ALA A 52 11.28 -4.50 -5.56
C ALA A 52 11.47 -5.93 -5.00
N GLY A 53 10.70 -6.93 -5.47
CA GLY A 53 10.81 -8.33 -5.06
C GLY A 53 10.23 -8.63 -3.68
N VAL A 54 9.37 -7.75 -3.15
CA VAL A 54 8.72 -7.95 -1.84
C VAL A 54 7.57 -8.95 -2.00
N ASN A 55 7.51 -9.94 -1.09
CA ASN A 55 6.37 -10.84 -1.01
C ASN A 55 5.20 -10.13 -0.32
N LEU A 56 4.11 -9.91 -1.07
CA LEU A 56 2.94 -9.19 -0.58
C LEU A 56 1.90 -10.08 0.14
N THR A 57 2.07 -11.40 0.15
CA THR A 57 1.03 -12.37 0.57
C THR A 57 0.45 -12.07 1.96
N ASP A 58 1.30 -11.65 2.90
CA ASP A 58 0.91 -11.41 4.30
C ASP A 58 0.63 -9.92 4.60
N ILE A 59 0.96 -9.01 3.68
CA ILE A 59 0.81 -7.55 3.88
C ILE A 59 -0.25 -6.92 2.98
N ASP A 60 -0.77 -7.65 1.99
CA ASP A 60 -1.87 -7.21 1.13
C ASP A 60 -3.21 -7.70 1.68
N GLU A 61 -3.86 -6.82 2.43
CA GLU A 61 -5.12 -7.05 3.13
C GLU A 61 -6.33 -6.73 2.24
N ILE A 62 -6.16 -5.85 1.24
CA ILE A 62 -7.24 -5.48 0.30
C ILE A 62 -7.38 -6.55 -0.78
N LYS A 63 -8.25 -7.54 -0.53
CA LYS A 63 -8.64 -8.56 -1.51
C LYS A 63 -9.89 -8.12 -2.26
N GLU A 64 -9.72 -7.16 -3.17
CA GLU A 64 -10.69 -6.86 -4.23
C GLU A 64 -10.48 -7.74 -5.47
#